data_AF-A0A1Q6RAF3-F1
#
_entry.id   AF-A0A1Q6RAF3-F1
#
_cell.length_a   1.000
_cell.length_b   1.000
_cell.length_c   1.000
_cell.angle_alpha   90.00
_cell.angle_beta   90.00
_cell.angle_gamma   90.00
#
_symmetry.space_group_name_H-M   'P 1'
#
loop_
_entity.id
_entity.type
_entity.pdbx_description
1 polymer ?
#
loop_
_entity_poly.entity_id
_entity_poly.type
_entity_poly.pdbx_seq_one_letter_code
_entity_poly.pdbx_strand_id
1 'polypeptide(L)'
;MAGWLSLGSVVSDPWPDYADSEFWGQLLPSAARHDHKLYVKLIGLRFAGAELLPSARFGLRLVMANEATVTQQEARELLAPHSELLLNLFLHIGGGAGGQQKTDT
;
A
#
# COMPACT_ATOMS: atom_id res chain seq x y z
N MET A 1 -0.95 -19.43 26.35
CA MET A 1 -0.77 -18.94 24.96
C MET A 1 -0.92 -17.41 24.92
N ALA A 2 0.03 -16.65 25.47
CA ALA A 2 -0.14 -15.20 25.67
C ALA A 2 1.12 -14.36 25.37
N GLY A 3 2.14 -14.94 24.74
CA GLY A 3 3.40 -14.22 24.46
C GLY A 3 3.43 -13.44 23.15
N TRP A 4 2.46 -13.67 22.24
CA TRP A 4 2.43 -13.03 20.92
C TRP A 4 1.43 -11.86 20.85
N LEU A 5 0.48 -11.78 21.78
CA LEU A 5 -0.44 -10.63 21.92
C LEU A 5 0.21 -9.47 22.70
N SER A 6 1.25 -9.73 23.50
CA SER A 6 2.02 -8.69 24.22
C SER A 6 3.03 -7.96 23.33
N LEU A 7 3.35 -8.51 22.15
CA LEU A 7 4.00 -7.79 21.05
C LEU A 7 2.92 -7.11 20.22
N GLY A 8 2.02 -6.37 20.88
CA GLY A 8 1.00 -5.55 20.28
C GLY A 8 1.60 -4.37 19.53
N SER A 9 2.47 -4.62 18.55
CA SER A 9 2.55 -3.78 17.36
C SER A 9 1.30 -4.07 16.53
N VAL A 10 0.14 -3.72 17.09
CA VAL A 10 -0.82 -3.00 16.27
C VAL A 10 0.02 -1.82 15.79
N VAL A 11 0.53 -1.92 14.56
CA VAL A 11 1.18 -0.81 13.87
C VAL A 11 0.07 0.22 13.79
N SER A 12 -0.04 1.00 14.85
CA SER A 12 -1.07 1.98 15.05
C SER A 12 -0.75 3.00 13.99
N ASP A 13 -1.68 3.15 13.05
CA ASP A 13 -1.56 4.15 12.02
C ASP A 13 -1.33 5.51 12.71
N PRO A 14 -0.15 6.13 12.58
CA PRO A 14 0.14 7.40 13.24
C PRO A 14 -0.63 8.56 12.61
N TRP A 15 -1.38 8.32 11.52
CA TRP A 15 -2.18 9.32 10.81
C TRP A 15 -3.67 8.92 10.76
N PRO A 16 -4.35 8.82 11.92
CA PRO A 16 -5.77 8.42 11.98
C PRO A 16 -6.72 9.41 11.30
N ASP A 17 -6.28 10.68 11.15
CA ASP A 17 -7.06 11.76 10.56
C ASP A 17 -6.78 11.97 9.05
N TYR A 18 -5.76 11.29 8.51
CA TYR A 18 -5.52 11.28 7.08
C TYR A 18 -6.36 10.14 6.53
N ALA A 19 -7.45 10.46 5.84
CA ALA A 19 -8.25 9.46 5.16
C ALA A 19 -7.36 8.77 4.13
N ASP A 20 -6.75 7.65 4.53
CA ASP A 20 -6.07 6.75 3.63
C ASP A 20 -7.00 6.48 2.46
N SER A 21 -6.48 6.60 1.24
CA SER A 21 -7.22 6.08 0.10
C SER A 21 -7.57 4.63 0.40
N GLU A 22 -8.79 4.20 0.06
CA GLU A 22 -9.26 2.83 0.28
C GLU A 22 -8.25 1.77 -0.19
N PHE A 23 -7.42 2.13 -1.17
CA PHE A 23 -6.31 1.34 -1.69
C PHE A 23 -5.25 0.98 -0.64
N TRP A 24 -4.87 1.87 0.28
CA TRP A 24 -3.92 1.53 1.35
C TRP A 24 -4.50 0.49 2.31
N GLY A 25 -5.79 0.64 2.65
CA GLY A 25 -6.55 -0.30 3.48
C GLY A 25 -6.65 -1.70 2.87
N GLN A 26 -6.60 -1.83 1.55
CA GLN A 26 -6.57 -3.13 0.86
C GLN A 26 -5.13 -3.63 0.63
N LEU A 27 -4.19 -2.73 0.32
CA LEU A 27 -2.81 -3.08 -0.02
C LEU A 27 -2.01 -3.57 1.19
N LEU A 28 -2.05 -2.85 2.31
CA LEU A 28 -1.21 -3.16 3.47
C LEU A 28 -1.55 -4.54 4.08
N PRO A 29 -2.82 -4.91 4.30
CA PRO A 29 -3.14 -6.25 4.78
C PRO A 29 -2.75 -7.35 3.77
N SER A 30 -2.90 -7.10 2.47
CA SER A 30 -2.51 -8.04 1.43
C SER A 30 -1.00 -8.24 1.40
N ALA A 31 -0.22 -7.16 1.45
CA ALA A 31 1.23 -7.21 1.57
C ALA A 31 1.66 -7.97 2.83
N ALA A 32 1.04 -7.70 3.99
CA ALA A 32 1.38 -8.39 5.25
C ALA A 32 1.14 -9.91 5.18
N ARG A 33 0.12 -10.36 4.45
CA ARG A 33 -0.20 -11.79 4.26
C ARG A 33 0.78 -12.50 3.33
N HIS A 34 1.29 -11.81 2.31
CA HIS A 34 2.13 -12.43 1.28
C HIS A 34 3.63 -12.25 1.54
N ASP A 35 4.05 -11.07 2.00
CA ASP A 35 5.46 -10.74 2.23
C ASP A 35 5.60 -9.62 3.28
N HIS A 36 6.04 -10.01 4.48
CA HIS A 36 6.28 -9.06 5.58
C HIS A 36 7.31 -7.97 5.25
N LYS A 37 8.31 -8.25 4.39
CA LYS A 37 9.31 -7.24 4.00
C LYS A 37 8.70 -6.20 3.06
N LEU A 38 7.83 -6.64 2.15
CA LEU A 38 7.07 -5.73 1.30
C LEU A 38 6.17 -4.83 2.15
N TYR A 39 5.46 -5.40 3.14
CA TYR A 39 4.63 -4.63 4.06
C TYR A 39 5.42 -3.52 4.78
N VAL A 40 6.56 -3.85 5.40
CA VAL A 40 7.40 -2.87 6.12
C VAL A 40 7.85 -1.75 5.19
N LYS A 41 8.27 -2.08 3.96
CA LYS A 41 8.67 -1.08 2.96
C LYS A 41 7.53 -0.17 2.56
N LEU A 42 6.33 -0.72 2.31
CA LEU A 42 5.16 0.05 1.93
C LEU A 42 4.70 0.99 3.04
N ILE A 43 4.75 0.56 4.30
CA ILE A 43 4.49 1.43 5.45
C ILE A 43 5.52 2.56 5.54
N GLY A 44 6.80 2.25 5.38
CA GLY A 44 7.85 3.28 5.38
C GLY A 44 7.64 4.32 4.28
N LEU A 45 7.28 3.89 3.07
CA LEU A 45 6.98 4.78 1.95
C LEU A 45 5.71 5.61 2.21
N ARG A 46 4.65 5.01 2.78
CA ARG A 46 3.45 5.73 3.20
C ARG A 46 3.81 6.86 4.17
N PHE A 47 4.66 6.61 5.17
CA PHE A 47 5.13 7.67 6.08
C PHE A 47 6.03 8.71 5.43
N ALA A 48 6.76 8.34 4.39
CA ALA A 48 7.53 9.28 3.58
C ALA A 48 6.64 10.11 2.62
N GLY A 49 5.32 9.93 2.64
CA GLY A 49 4.38 10.68 1.80
C GLY A 49 4.09 10.00 0.47
N ALA A 50 4.15 8.67 0.39
CA ALA A 50 3.68 7.94 -0.78
C ALA A 50 2.15 7.95 -0.86
N GLU A 51 1.64 8.08 -2.08
CA GLU A 51 0.23 8.00 -2.42
C GLU A 51 -0.03 6.85 -3.39
N LEU A 52 -1.20 6.22 -3.26
CA LEU A 52 -1.70 5.24 -4.21
C LEU A 52 -2.76 5.89 -5.10
N LEU A 53 -2.51 5.88 -6.40
CA LEU A 53 -3.39 6.45 -7.41
C LEU A 53 -3.87 5.36 -8.37
N PRO A 54 -5.09 5.47 -8.93
CA PRO A 54 -5.54 4.59 -10.00
C PRO A 54 -4.60 4.65 -11.22
N SER A 55 -4.45 3.52 -11.89
CA SER A 55 -3.67 3.36 -13.12
C SER A 55 -4.42 2.48 -14.11
N ALA A 56 -4.75 3.02 -15.28
CA ALA A 56 -5.46 2.27 -16.32
C ALA A 56 -4.70 1.00 -16.77
N ARG A 57 -3.36 1.00 -16.68
CA ARG A 57 -2.51 -0.11 -17.13
C ARG A 57 -2.24 -1.14 -16.04
N PHE A 58 -2.19 -0.72 -14.79
CA PHE A 58 -1.68 -1.54 -13.69
C PHE A 58 -2.65 -1.65 -12.50
N GLY A 59 -3.87 -1.16 -12.65
CA GLY A 59 -4.86 -1.04 -11.57
C GLY A 59 -4.51 0.13 -10.66
N LEU A 60 -3.34 0.09 -10.02
CA LEU A 60 -2.81 1.13 -9.15
C LEU A 60 -1.38 1.53 -9.54
N ARG A 61 -0.95 2.67 -9.03
CA ARG A 61 0.45 3.12 -9.04
C ARG A 61 0.78 3.81 -7.72
N LEU A 62 2.02 3.65 -7.27
CA LEU A 62 2.57 4.34 -6.11
C LEU A 62 3.39 5.55 -6.57
N VAL A 63 3.11 6.73 -5.99
CA VAL A 63 3.79 7.99 -6.32
C VAL A 63 4.23 8.66 -5.02
N MET A 64 5.44 9.21 -4.99
CA MET A 64 5.90 10.03 -3.87
C MET A 64 5.34 11.45 -4.02
N ALA A 65 4.47 11.89 -3.11
CA ALA A 65 3.96 13.25 -3.11
C ALA A 65 5.00 14.27 -2.60
N ASN A 66 5.96 13.80 -1.79
CA ASN A 66 7.06 14.61 -1.27
C ASN A 66 8.42 13.97 -1.58
N GLU A 67 9.04 14.38 -2.68
CA GLU A 67 10.36 13.88 -3.10
C GLU A 67 11.54 14.43 -2.29
N ALA A 68 11.32 15.35 -1.34
CA ALA A 68 12.41 15.89 -0.51
C ALA A 68 12.98 14.87 0.48
N THR A 69 12.21 13.81 0.80
CA THR A 69 12.61 12.78 1.77
C THR A 69 12.97 11.47 1.10
N VAL A 70 12.14 11.04 0.13
CA VAL A 70 12.37 9.84 -0.67
C VAL A 70 11.92 10.16 -2.09
N THR A 71 12.84 10.05 -3.03
CA THR A 71 12.57 10.24 -4.45
C THR A 71 11.78 9.07 -5.03
N GLN A 72 11.08 9.30 -6.15
CA GLN A 72 10.38 8.24 -6.87
C GLN A 72 11.31 7.09 -7.30
N GLN A 73 12.58 7.39 -7.62
CA GLN A 73 13.58 6.41 -8.02
C GLN A 73 14.02 5.54 -6.83
N GLU A 74 14.27 6.12 -5.67
CA GLU A 74 14.61 5.39 -4.45
C GLU A 74 13.47 4.46 -4.02
N ALA A 75 12.22 4.94 -4.09
CA ALA A 75 11.05 4.11 -3.83
C ALA A 75 10.97 2.92 -4.81
N ARG A 76 11.29 3.13 -6.09
CA ARG A 76 11.31 2.07 -7.10
C ARG A 76 12.39 1.03 -6.82
N GLU A 77 13.60 1.46 -6.47
CA GLU A 77 14.71 0.57 -6.14
C GLU A 77 14.41 -0.25 -4.88
N LEU A 78 13.82 0.38 -3.87
CA LEU A 78 13.40 -0.27 -2.63
C LEU A 78 12.39 -1.40 -2.89
N LEU A 79 11.46 -1.17 -3.83
CA LEU A 79 10.38 -2.10 -4.17
C LEU A 79 10.74 -3.10 -5.29
N ALA A 80 11.83 -2.88 -6.02
CA ALA A 80 12.23 -3.74 -7.15
C ALA A 80 12.28 -5.25 -6.82
N PRO A 81 12.78 -5.69 -5.65
CA PRO A 81 12.79 -7.12 -5.30
C PRO A 81 11.40 -7.74 -5.13
N HIS A 82 10.35 -6.93 -5.01
CA HIS A 82 8.96 -7.37 -4.79
C HIS A 82 8.05 -6.98 -5.96
N SER A 83 8.63 -6.57 -7.10
CA SER A 83 7.91 -5.95 -8.22
C SER A 83 6.78 -6.81 -8.79
N GLU A 84 7.00 -8.11 -8.98
CA GLU A 84 5.96 -9.02 -9.50
C GLU A 84 4.78 -9.16 -8.55
N LEU A 85 5.06 -9.38 -7.25
CA LEU A 85 4.02 -9.46 -6.23
C LEU A 85 3.24 -8.14 -6.13
N LEU A 86 3.96 -7.01 -6.09
CA LEU A 86 3.34 -5.69 -6.00
C LEU A 86 2.45 -5.39 -7.21
N LEU A 87 2.90 -5.74 -8.41
CA LEU A 87 2.10 -5.59 -9.63
C LEU A 87 0.82 -6.41 -9.58
N ASN A 88 0.90 -7.67 -9.13
CA ASN A 88 -0.28 -8.52 -8.98
C ASN A 88 -1.27 -7.97 -7.95
N LEU A 89 -0.76 -7.43 -6.83
CA LEU A 89 -1.60 -6.77 -5.83
C LEU A 89 -2.26 -5.50 -6.38
N PHE A 90 -1.53 -4.67 -7.13
CA PHE A 90 -2.08 -3.46 -7.75
C PHE A 90 -3.18 -3.78 -8.77
N LEU A 91 -2.99 -4.80 -9.60
CA LEU A 91 -4.00 -5.25 -10.56
C LEU A 91 -5.24 -5.79 -9.85
N HIS A 92 -5.05 -6.59 -8.79
CA HIS A 92 -6.17 -7.16 -8.04
C HIS A 92 -7.02 -6.07 -7.36
N ILE A 93 -6.37 -5.12 -6.69
CA ILE A 93 -7.04 -4.05 -5.94
C ILE A 93 -7.66 -3.03 -6.91
N GLY A 94 -6.90 -2.56 -7.90
CA GLY A 94 -7.38 -1.58 -8.87
C GLY A 94 -8.43 -2.14 -9.84
N GLY A 95 -8.38 -3.45 -10.13
CA GLY A 95 -9.43 -4.15 -10.88
C GLY A 95 -10.71 -4.39 -10.07
N GLY A 96 -10.58 -4.59 -8.75
CA GLY A 96 -11.72 -4.72 -7.84
C GLY A 96 -12.47 -3.40 -7.61
N ALA A 97 -11.75 -2.27 -7.54
CA ALA A 97 -12.34 -0.95 -7.34
C ALA A 97 -13.14 -0.42 -8.57
N GLY A 98 -12.90 -0.96 -9.76
CA GLY A 98 -13.70 -0.68 -10.96
C GLY A 98 -15.04 -1.46 -11.01
N GLY A 99 -15.22 -2.48 -10.16
CA GLY A 99 -16.42 -3.33 -10.13
C GLY A 99 -17.55 -2.81 -9.23
N GLN A 100 -17.32 -1.75 -8.46
CA GLN A 100 -18.36 -1.06 -7.68
C GLN A 100 -18.71 0.29 -8.30
N GLN A 101 -18.86 0.34 -9.63
CA GLN A 101 -19.66 1.39 -10.23
C GLN A 101 -21.12 1.06 -9.95
N LYS A 102 -21.67 1.75 -8.94
CA LYS A 102 -23.10 1.80 -8.60
C LYS A 102 -23.99 1.68 -9.84
N THR A 103 -24.69 0.57 -9.94
CA THR A 103 -26.02 0.56 -10.53
C THR A 103 -26.94 1.25 -9.52
N ASP A 104 -27.03 2.57 -9.61
CA ASP A 104 -28.16 3.29 -9.03
C ASP A 104 -29.03 3.79 -10.20
N THR A 105 -30.21 3.17 -10.21
CA THR A 105 -31.50 3.43 -10.86
C THR A 105 -31.68 4.71 -11.68
#